data_AF-A0A522GIC7-F1
#
_entry.id   AF-A0A522GIC7-F1
#
_cell.length_a   1.000
_cell.length_b   1.000
_cell.length_c   1.000
_cell.angle_alpha   90.00
_cell.angle_beta   90.00
_cell.angle_gamma   90.00
#
_symmetry.space_group_name_H-M   'P 1'
#
loop_
_entity.id
_entity.type
_entity.pdbx_description
1 polymer ?
#
loop_
_entity_poly.entity_id
_entity_poly.type
_entity_poly.pdbx_seq_one_letter_code
_entity_poly.pdbx_strand_id
1 'polypeptide(L)'
;MNTFYHFTAKHLLPDILQQGLTLGKFPLISETSISFIKPCQWLTVNDKFETQSWNTSNLIKYSRNDYRLTIEIPKANKIIKATDYIKLIPLEYRHIVMDWVGSDEWYLYLGKISPEWIKSYQERI
;
A
#
# COMPACT_ATOMS: atom_id res chain seq x y z
N MET A 1 -0.03 5.97 18.77
CA MET A 1 0.39 5.70 17.37
C MET A 1 -0.76 4.98 16.69
N ASN A 2 -0.81 4.95 15.36
CA ASN A 2 -1.79 4.17 14.62
C ASN A 2 -1.06 3.01 13.94
N THR A 3 -1.61 1.79 14.04
CA THR A 3 -1.03 0.58 13.48
C THR A 3 -1.63 0.28 12.13
N PHE A 4 -0.78 -0.02 11.15
CA PHE A 4 -1.13 -0.42 9.81
C PHE A 4 -0.27 -1.59 9.35
N TYR A 5 -0.69 -2.22 8.25
CA TYR A 5 0.02 -3.31 7.61
C TYR A 5 0.41 -2.92 6.19
N HIS A 6 1.56 -3.44 5.76
CA HIS A 6 2.03 -3.36 4.38
C HIS A 6 2.48 -4.75 3.94
N PHE A 7 2.01 -5.19 2.78
CA PHE A 7 2.42 -6.48 2.21
C PHE A 7 3.47 -6.26 1.14
N THR A 8 4.48 -7.13 1.12
CA THR A 8 5.59 -7.03 0.19
C THR A 8 6.09 -8.39 -0.26
N ALA A 9 6.86 -8.40 -1.35
CA ALA A 9 7.51 -9.58 -1.89
C ALA A 9 8.79 -9.90 -1.11
N LYS A 10 9.17 -11.19 -1.08
CA LYS A 10 10.35 -11.67 -0.34
C LYS A 10 11.64 -10.92 -0.67
N HIS A 11 11.89 -10.67 -1.96
CA HIS A 11 13.13 -10.04 -2.42
C HIS A 11 13.21 -8.53 -2.10
N LEU A 12 12.09 -7.88 -1.76
CA LEU A 12 12.06 -6.46 -1.40
C LEU A 12 12.23 -6.24 0.11
N LEU A 13 12.00 -7.25 0.93
CA LEU A 13 12.03 -7.14 2.38
C LEU A 13 13.37 -6.58 2.90
N PRO A 14 14.57 -7.06 2.48
CA PRO A 14 15.83 -6.56 3.02
C PRO A 14 16.00 -5.04 2.83
N ASP A 15 15.71 -4.56 1.62
CA ASP A 15 15.81 -3.13 1.29
C ASP A 15 14.80 -2.29 2.08
N ILE A 16 13.57 -2.80 2.25
CA ILE A 16 12.54 -2.11 3.02
C ILE A 16 12.93 -2.01 4.50
N LEU A 17 13.51 -3.06 5.08
CA LEU A 17 13.96 -3.03 6.48
C LEU A 17 15.14 -2.06 6.67
N GLN A 18 15.97 -1.86 5.65
CA GLN A 18 17.11 -0.94 5.72
C GLN A 18 16.72 0.51 5.43
N GLN A 19 15.88 0.76 4.43
CA GLN A 19 15.63 2.08 3.85
C GLN A 19 14.20 2.60 4.09
N GLY A 20 13.31 1.73 4.56
CA GLY A 20 11.90 2.02 4.75
C GLY A 20 11.09 1.86 3.46
N LEU A 21 9.80 2.20 3.52
CA LEU A 21 8.94 2.19 2.33
C LEU A 21 9.05 3.53 1.61
N THR A 22 9.72 3.52 0.47
CA THR A 22 10.09 4.75 -0.26
C THR A 22 9.60 4.78 -1.70
N LEU A 23 9.28 3.61 -2.27
CA LEU A 23 9.05 3.44 -3.71
C LEU A 23 7.58 3.44 -4.11
N GLY A 24 6.65 3.44 -3.15
CA GLY A 24 5.22 3.43 -3.42
C GLY A 24 4.76 4.64 -4.24
N LYS A 25 3.75 4.40 -5.07
CA LYS A 25 3.16 5.36 -6.01
C LYS A 25 1.66 5.14 -6.10
N PHE A 26 0.94 6.19 -6.42
CA PHE A 26 -0.47 6.14 -6.75
C PHE A 26 -0.66 6.75 -8.15
N PRO A 27 -1.27 6.03 -9.10
CA PRO A 27 -1.51 6.56 -10.44
C PRO A 27 -2.60 7.63 -10.41
N LEU A 28 -2.28 8.80 -10.96
CA LEU A 28 -3.24 9.84 -11.29
C LEU A 28 -3.56 9.72 -12.77
N ILE A 29 -4.75 9.18 -13.07
CA ILE A 29 -5.20 8.94 -14.43
C ILE A 29 -6.16 10.06 -14.84
N SER A 30 -5.92 10.61 -16.03
CA SER A 30 -6.78 11.59 -16.70
C SER A 30 -7.02 11.12 -18.14
N GLU A 31 -7.96 11.75 -18.85
CA GLU A 31 -8.28 11.43 -20.24
C GLU A 31 -7.05 11.44 -21.17
N THR A 32 -6.08 12.32 -20.90
CA THR A 32 -4.93 12.55 -21.79
C THR A 32 -3.58 12.09 -21.24
N SER A 33 -3.51 11.71 -19.95
CA SER A 33 -2.22 11.40 -19.32
C SER A 33 -2.33 10.52 -18.09
N ILE A 34 -1.25 9.78 -17.82
CA ILE A 34 -1.01 9.07 -16.56
C ILE A 34 0.16 9.75 -15.86
N SER A 35 -0.08 10.28 -14.67
CA SER A 35 0.94 10.78 -13.75
C SER A 35 0.93 9.98 -12.45
N PHE A 36 1.81 10.30 -11.50
CA PHE A 36 1.90 9.57 -10.24
C PHE A 36 2.12 10.52 -9.06
N ILE A 37 1.39 10.30 -7.98
CA ILE A 37 1.74 10.89 -6.69
C ILE A 37 2.99 10.20 -6.17
N LYS A 38 4.00 11.00 -5.82
CA LYS A 38 5.22 10.53 -5.20
C LYS A 38 5.66 11.48 -4.09
N PRO A 39 6.19 10.93 -2.97
CA PRO A 39 6.08 9.53 -2.54
C PRO A 39 4.71 9.24 -1.88
N CYS A 40 4.16 8.03 -2.07
CA CYS A 40 3.02 7.56 -1.26
C CYS A 40 3.13 6.07 -0.96
N GLN A 41 2.76 5.62 0.24
CA GLN A 41 2.81 4.21 0.61
C GLN A 41 1.40 3.66 0.82
N TRP A 42 1.16 2.48 0.26
CA TRP A 42 -0.08 1.74 0.43
C TRP A 42 -0.05 0.99 1.76
N LEU A 43 -1.10 1.17 2.54
CA LEU A 43 -1.30 0.60 3.86
C LEU A 43 -2.69 -0.01 3.95
N THR A 44 -2.88 -0.91 4.89
CA THR A 44 -4.20 -1.45 5.24
C THR A 44 -4.31 -1.64 6.74
N VAL A 45 -5.53 -1.65 7.28
CA VAL A 45 -5.80 -2.07 8.66
C VAL A 45 -6.06 -3.57 8.78
N ASN A 46 -6.18 -4.27 7.66
CA ASN A 46 -6.39 -5.70 7.60
C ASN A 46 -5.07 -6.46 7.45
N ASP A 47 -4.82 -7.33 8.41
CA ASP A 47 -3.56 -8.02 8.58
C ASP A 47 -3.53 -9.40 7.91
N LYS A 48 -4.64 -9.87 7.33
CA LYS A 48 -4.77 -11.24 6.82
C LYS A 48 -4.25 -11.38 5.40
N PHE A 49 -3.38 -12.36 5.15
CA PHE A 49 -2.81 -12.63 3.83
C PHE A 49 -3.86 -13.07 2.81
N GLU A 50 -4.87 -13.82 3.25
CA GLU A 50 -5.88 -14.48 2.42
C GLU A 50 -6.90 -13.50 1.85
N THR A 51 -6.99 -12.30 2.44
CA THR A 51 -7.97 -11.27 2.07
C THR A 51 -7.39 -10.21 1.14
N GLN A 52 -6.14 -10.37 0.69
CA GLN A 52 -5.44 -9.44 -0.19
C GLN A 52 -5.79 -9.69 -1.67
N SER A 53 -6.99 -9.30 -2.10
CA SER A 53 -7.52 -9.59 -3.45
C SER A 53 -6.70 -9.00 -4.60
N TRP A 54 -5.91 -7.96 -4.34
CA TRP A 54 -5.04 -7.30 -5.31
C TRP A 54 -3.80 -8.14 -5.70
N ASN A 55 -3.46 -9.17 -4.92
CA ASN A 55 -2.33 -10.06 -5.18
C ASN A 55 -2.70 -11.23 -6.13
N THR A 56 -3.47 -10.96 -7.18
CA THR A 56 -4.03 -11.98 -8.09
C THR A 56 -3.41 -11.98 -9.49
N SER A 57 -2.52 -11.03 -9.81
CA SER A 57 -1.92 -10.93 -11.15
C SER A 57 -0.74 -11.90 -11.34
N ASN A 58 -0.89 -12.84 -12.28
CA ASN A 58 0.13 -13.81 -12.71
C ASN A 58 1.18 -13.22 -13.68
N LEU A 59 1.11 -11.93 -14.02
CA LEU A 59 2.04 -11.29 -14.95
C LEU A 59 3.47 -11.17 -14.37
N ILE A 60 3.61 -11.34 -13.06
CA ILE A 60 4.86 -11.18 -12.34
C ILE A 60 5.19 -12.50 -11.65
N LYS A 61 6.45 -12.95 -11.75
CA LYS A 61 6.91 -14.27 -11.26
C LYS A 61 7.18 -14.35 -9.75
N TYR A 62 6.63 -13.42 -8.96
CA TYR A 62 6.77 -13.41 -7.50
C TYR A 62 5.46 -13.00 -6.84
N SER A 63 5.23 -13.44 -5.62
CA SER A 63 4.07 -13.02 -4.84
C SER A 63 4.34 -11.67 -4.17
N ARG A 64 3.39 -10.74 -4.27
CA ARG A 64 3.48 -9.45 -3.61
C ARG A 64 2.99 -9.48 -2.16
N ASN A 65 2.61 -10.65 -1.65
CA ASN A 65 2.17 -10.85 -0.27
C ASN A 65 2.95 -11.94 0.48
N ASP A 66 4.20 -12.22 0.08
CA ASP A 66 5.07 -13.16 0.80
C ASP A 66 5.32 -12.73 2.25
N TYR A 67 5.38 -11.42 2.49
CA TYR A 67 5.59 -10.85 3.82
C TYR A 67 4.56 -9.78 4.14
N ARG A 68 4.23 -9.69 5.42
CA ARG A 68 3.45 -8.60 6.00
C ARG A 68 4.31 -7.85 7.02
N LEU A 69 4.38 -6.54 6.88
CA LEU A 69 5.02 -5.62 7.82
C LEU A 69 3.97 -5.03 8.75
N THR A 70 4.29 -4.92 10.04
CA THR A 70 3.52 -4.12 11.01
C THR A 70 4.17 -2.75 11.13
N ILE A 71 3.40 -1.69 10.89
CA ILE A 71 3.90 -0.32 10.82
C ILE A 71 3.15 0.55 11.84
N GLU A 72 3.89 1.25 12.69
CA GLU A 72 3.33 2.21 13.63
C GLU A 72 3.63 3.64 13.20
N ILE A 73 2.59 4.37 12.81
CA ILE A 73 2.71 5.74 12.32
C ILE A 73 2.28 6.71 13.43
N PRO A 74 3.06 7.77 13.72
CA PRO A 74 2.64 8.83 14.63
C PRO A 74 1.34 9.52 14.17
N LYS A 75 0.47 9.90 15.13
CA LYS A 75 -0.89 10.43 14.85
C LYS A 75 -0.92 11.73 14.04
N ALA A 76 0.16 12.52 14.07
CA ALA A 76 0.23 13.81 13.36
C ALA A 76 0.48 13.69 11.85
N ASN A 77 0.57 12.47 11.30
CA ASN A 77 0.94 12.26 9.91
C ASN A 77 -0.26 12.17 8.95
N LYS A 78 0.00 12.46 7.68
CA LYS A 78 -0.97 12.45 6.57
C LYS A 78 -1.30 11.03 6.11
N ILE A 79 -2.31 10.43 6.74
CA ILE A 79 -2.93 9.17 6.33
C ILE A 79 -4.32 9.49 5.79
N ILE A 80 -4.66 8.95 4.62
CA ILE A 80 -5.93 9.17 3.94
C ILE A 80 -6.50 7.82 3.53
N LYS A 81 -7.81 7.59 3.69
CA LYS A 81 -8.45 6.39 3.11
C LYS A 81 -8.32 6.40 1.59
N ALA A 82 -7.97 5.26 0.99
CA ALA A 82 -7.83 5.17 -0.46
C ALA A 82 -9.15 5.49 -1.18
N THR A 83 -10.27 5.06 -0.61
CA THR A 83 -11.62 5.33 -1.12
C THR A 83 -12.05 6.80 -1.02
N ASP A 84 -11.47 7.57 -0.09
CA ASP A 84 -11.67 9.02 -0.06
C ASP A 84 -10.75 9.72 -1.06
N TYR A 85 -9.51 9.24 -1.19
CA TYR A 85 -8.55 9.80 -2.13
C TYR A 85 -9.00 9.66 -3.59
N ILE A 86 -9.57 8.49 -3.96
CA ILE A 86 -10.01 8.21 -5.33
C ILE A 86 -11.20 9.08 -5.77
N LYS A 87 -11.92 9.73 -4.84
CA LYS A 87 -13.00 10.69 -5.17
C LYS A 87 -12.49 11.90 -5.95
N LEU A 88 -11.18 12.17 -5.90
CA LEU A 88 -10.52 13.25 -6.63
C LEU A 88 -10.23 12.91 -8.11
N ILE A 89 -10.47 11.66 -8.52
CA ILE A 89 -10.18 11.15 -9.87
C ILE A 89 -11.50 10.92 -10.62
N PRO A 90 -11.53 11.05 -11.97
CA PRO A 90 -12.71 10.75 -12.78
C PRO A 90 -13.26 9.35 -12.51
N LEU A 91 -14.59 9.22 -12.62
CA LEU A 91 -15.35 8.06 -12.15
C LEU A 91 -14.89 6.77 -12.83
N GLU A 92 -14.63 6.84 -14.13
CA GLU A 92 -14.20 5.75 -15.00
C GLU A 92 -12.86 5.14 -14.60
N TYR A 93 -12.01 5.85 -13.83
CA TYR A 93 -10.71 5.35 -13.37
C TYR A 93 -10.73 4.90 -11.90
N ARG A 94 -11.84 5.03 -11.18
CA ARG A 94 -11.89 4.70 -9.74
C ARG A 94 -11.81 3.19 -9.47
N HIS A 95 -12.10 2.37 -10.47
CA HIS A 95 -12.03 0.91 -10.43
C HIS A 95 -10.65 0.39 -9.96
N ILE A 96 -9.58 1.14 -10.21
CA ILE A 96 -8.21 0.78 -9.79
C ILE A 96 -8.07 0.60 -8.27
N VAL A 97 -8.99 1.17 -7.49
CA VAL A 97 -9.12 0.96 -6.04
C VAL A 97 -10.42 0.22 -5.72
N MET A 98 -11.55 0.68 -6.26
CA MET A 98 -12.88 0.28 -5.79
C MET A 98 -13.28 -1.16 -6.13
N ASP A 99 -12.69 -1.77 -7.16
CA ASP A 99 -13.11 -3.10 -7.64
C ASP A 99 -12.46 -4.24 -6.86
N TRP A 100 -11.61 -3.92 -5.89
CA TRP A 100 -10.91 -4.91 -5.08
C TRP A 100 -11.61 -5.13 -3.74
N VAL A 101 -11.90 -6.39 -3.43
CA VAL A 101 -12.44 -6.79 -2.12
C VAL A 101 -11.47 -6.37 -1.00
N GLY A 102 -11.98 -5.72 0.05
CA GLY A 102 -11.18 -5.18 1.16
C GLY A 102 -10.51 -3.83 0.88
N SER A 103 -10.80 -3.18 -0.25
CA SER A 103 -10.26 -1.85 -0.58
C SER A 103 -10.73 -0.72 0.33
N ASP A 104 -11.83 -0.92 1.06
CA ASP A 104 -12.36 0.00 2.07
C ASP A 104 -11.47 0.09 3.33
N GLU A 105 -10.59 -0.91 3.50
CA GLU A 105 -9.59 -0.97 4.56
C GLU A 105 -8.24 -0.39 4.14
N TRP A 106 -8.10 0.07 2.88
CA TRP A 106 -6.85 0.60 2.35
C TRP A 106 -6.67 2.08 2.67
N TYR A 107 -5.41 2.44 2.92
CA TYR A 107 -4.97 3.78 3.24
C TYR A 107 -3.75 4.14 2.41
N LEU A 108 -3.61 5.44 2.16
CA LEU A 108 -2.44 6.05 1.56
C LEU A 108 -1.75 6.91 2.62
N TYR A 109 -0.48 6.62 2.85
CA TYR A 109 0.41 7.52 3.56
C TYR A 109 1.15 8.39 2.54
N LEU A 110 0.95 9.71 2.59
CA LEU A 110 1.60 10.65 1.66
C LEU A 110 3.01 10.98 2.14
N GLY A 111 3.95 10.09 1.86
CA GLY A 111 5.34 10.24 2.27
C GLY A 111 6.16 8.96 2.08
N LYS A 112 7.32 8.94 2.72
CA LYS A 112 8.13 7.74 2.97
C LYS A 112 7.87 7.23 4.39
N ILE A 113 7.78 5.92 4.57
CA ILE A 113 7.70 5.32 5.91
C ILE A 113 9.12 4.98 6.33
N SER A 114 9.51 5.47 7.50
CA SER A 114 10.86 5.27 8.00
C SER A 114 11.06 3.85 8.53
N PRO A 115 12.27 3.26 8.43
CA PRO A 115 12.57 1.92 8.97
C PRO A 115 12.15 1.75 10.42
N GLU A 116 12.35 2.76 11.28
CA GLU A 116 12.04 2.68 12.71
C GLU A 116 10.54 2.60 13.03
N TRP A 117 9.68 2.86 12.04
CA TRP A 117 8.23 2.68 12.17
C TRP A 117 7.80 1.25 11.84
N ILE A 118 8.66 0.45 11.21
CA ILE A 118 8.42 -0.97 10.95
C ILE A 118 8.76 -1.75 12.23
N LYS A 119 7.75 -2.28 12.91
CA LYS A 119 7.90 -2.92 14.22
C LYS A 119 8.13 -4.41 14.15
N SER A 120 7.58 -5.05 13.13
CA SER A 120 7.76 -6.48 12.90
C SER A 120 7.44 -6.83 11.46
N TYR A 121 7.82 -8.03 11.06
CA TYR A 121 7.40 -8.65 9.82
C TYR A 121 7.06 -10.11 10.04
N GLN A 122 6.17 -10.65 9.20
CA GLN A 122 5.76 -12.05 9.22
C GLN A 122 5.81 -12.59 7.79
N GLU A 123 6.40 -13.78 7.63
CA GLU A 123 6.35 -14.54 6.37
C GLU A 123 4.99 -15.27 6.27
N ARG A 124 4.43 -15.32 5.07
CA ARG A 124 3.26 -16.13 4.74
C ARG A 124 3.68 -17.60 4.76
N ILE A 125 3.11 -18.38 5.68
CA ILE A 125 3.32 -19.83 5.82
C ILE A 125 2.28 -20.56 4.95
#